data_AF-A0A9L0IW97-F1
#
_entry.id   AF-A0A9L0IW97-F1
#
_cell.length_a   1.000
_cell.length_b   1.000
_cell.length_c   1.000
_cell.angle_alpha   90.00
_cell.angle_beta   90.00
_cell.angle_gamma   90.00
#
_symmetry.space_group_name_H-M   'P 1'
#
loop_
_entity.id
_entity.type
_entity.pdbx_description
1 polymer ?
#
loop_
_entity_poly.entity_id
_entity_poly.type
_entity_poly.pdbx_seq_one_letter_code
_entity_poly.pdbx_strand_id
1 'polypeptide(L)'
;MASSAASSVRPPRPKKEPQALVIPKNAAEEQKLKLERLMKNPDKAVPIPEKMSEWAPRPPPEFVRDVMGSSAGAGSGEFHVYRHLRRREYQRQDYMDAMAEKQKLDAEFQKRLERNKIAAEEQTAKRRKKRELSRFSRQFLNILDEKASPVFLRLLSLPQDSRGFDLDS
;
A
#
# COMPACT_ATOMS: atom_id res chain seq x y z
N MET A 1 45.29 37.35 25.54
CA MET A 1 44.03 37.93 26.07
C MET A 1 42.95 36.87 25.92
N ALA A 2 42.72 36.05 26.96
CA ALA A 2 41.74 34.97 26.92
C ALA A 2 40.35 35.52 27.26
N SER A 3 39.41 35.44 26.33
CA SER A 3 38.02 35.89 26.53
C SER A 3 37.25 34.88 27.38
N SER A 4 36.88 35.30 28.59
CA SER A 4 35.96 34.61 29.49
C SER A 4 34.60 34.37 28.80
N ALA A 5 34.20 33.11 28.66
CA ALA A 5 32.89 32.74 28.16
C ALA A 5 31.85 32.89 29.28
N ALA A 6 30.94 33.85 29.13
CA ALA A 6 29.80 34.06 30.03
C ALA A 6 28.92 32.80 30.05
N SER A 7 28.77 32.20 31.23
CA SER A 7 27.87 31.08 31.48
C SER A 7 26.41 31.53 31.37
N SER A 8 25.71 31.12 30.31
CA SER A 8 24.28 31.34 30.18
C SER A 8 23.52 30.45 31.15
N VAL A 9 22.98 31.04 32.21
CA VAL A 9 22.12 30.38 33.19
C VAL A 9 20.83 29.96 32.49
N ARG A 10 20.66 28.66 32.26
CA ARG A 10 19.41 28.10 31.71
C ARG A 10 18.26 28.34 32.71
N PRO A 11 17.08 28.80 32.26
CA PRO A 11 15.95 29.05 33.15
C PRO A 11 15.54 27.75 33.88
N PRO A 12 15.04 27.85 35.13
CA PRO A 12 14.64 26.69 35.92
C PRO A 12 13.49 25.96 35.23
N ARG A 13 13.63 24.64 35.05
CA ARG A 13 12.57 23.80 34.46
C ARG A 13 11.36 23.79 35.41
N PRO A 14 10.13 23.95 34.91
CA PRO A 14 8.93 23.85 35.74
C PRO A 14 8.87 22.48 36.42
N LYS A 15 8.63 22.49 37.74
CA LYS A 15 8.53 21.26 38.56
C LYS A 15 7.32 20.47 38.09
N LYS A 16 7.55 19.22 37.67
CA LYS A 16 6.49 18.32 37.23
C LYS A 16 5.81 17.74 38.46
N GLU A 17 4.53 18.03 38.65
CA GLU A 17 3.74 17.45 39.73
C GLU A 17 3.73 15.90 39.64
N PRO A 18 3.85 15.19 40.77
CA PRO A 18 3.85 13.73 40.79
C PRO A 18 2.46 13.22 40.38
N GLN A 19 2.33 12.77 39.13
CA GLN A 19 1.11 12.13 38.66
C GLN A 19 1.08 10.68 39.16
N ALA A 20 -0.02 10.30 39.81
CA ALA A 20 -0.24 8.92 40.26
C ALA A 20 -0.15 7.96 39.06
N LEU A 21 0.66 6.92 39.19
CA LEU A 21 0.80 5.87 38.18
C LEU A 21 -0.47 5.01 38.19
N VAL A 22 -1.45 5.39 37.38
CA VAL A 22 -2.64 4.57 37.13
C VAL A 22 -2.25 3.48 36.13
N ILE A 23 -2.20 2.23 36.59
CA ILE A 23 -2.00 1.08 35.71
C ILE A 23 -3.34 0.84 34.99
N PRO A 24 -3.38 0.97 33.65
CA PRO A 24 -4.60 0.77 32.88
C PRO A 24 -4.99 -0.71 32.92
N LYS A 25 -6.27 -1.00 33.17
CA LYS A 25 -6.82 -2.37 33.16
C LYS A 25 -7.46 -2.71 31.82
N ASN A 26 -7.79 -1.70 31.01
CA ASN A 26 -8.49 -1.82 29.72
C ASN A 26 -7.86 -0.92 28.65
N ALA A 27 -7.93 -1.30 27.37
CA ALA A 27 -7.45 -0.53 26.22
C ALA A 27 -8.08 0.89 26.17
N ALA A 28 -9.34 1.02 26.58
CA ALA A 28 -10.02 2.31 26.67
C ALA A 28 -9.39 3.24 27.72
N GLU A 29 -8.93 2.69 28.85
CA GLU A 29 -8.27 3.47 29.92
C GLU A 29 -6.88 3.96 29.47
N GLU A 30 -6.15 3.15 28.69
CA GLU A 30 -4.88 3.57 28.10
C GLU A 30 -5.04 4.77 27.16
N GLN A 31 -6.06 4.71 26.29
CA GLN A 31 -6.36 5.79 25.36
C GLN A 31 -6.80 7.04 26.12
N LYS A 32 -7.64 6.89 27.15
CA LYS A 32 -8.05 8.00 28.01
C LYS A 32 -6.85 8.68 28.67
N LEU A 33 -5.92 7.93 29.25
CA LEU A 33 -4.70 8.49 29.87
C LEU A 33 -3.80 9.20 28.85
N LYS A 34 -3.64 8.64 27.64
CA LYS A 34 -2.89 9.27 26.54
C LYS A 34 -3.58 10.56 26.07
N LEU A 35 -4.90 10.56 25.97
CA LEU A 35 -5.72 11.71 25.59
C LEU A 35 -5.62 12.82 26.63
N GLU A 36 -5.82 12.51 27.91
CA GLU A 36 -5.66 13.47 29.02
C GLU A 36 -4.25 14.08 29.03
N ARG A 37 -3.21 13.28 28.77
CA ARG A 37 -1.84 13.79 28.65
C ARG A 37 -1.66 14.77 27.49
N LEU A 38 -2.35 14.53 26.37
CA LEU A 38 -2.30 15.39 25.20
C LEU A 38 -3.09 16.69 25.41
N MET A 39 -4.28 16.59 26.02
CA MET A 39 -5.16 17.74 26.33
C MET A 39 -4.60 18.66 27.42
N LYS A 40 -3.65 18.20 28.25
CA LYS A 40 -2.93 19.06 29.20
C LYS A 40 -2.14 20.19 28.52
N ASN A 41 -1.79 20.06 27.24
CA ASN A 41 -1.08 21.10 26.49
C ASN A 41 -1.63 21.16 25.05
N PRO A 42 -2.79 21.81 24.82
CA PRO A 42 -3.44 21.84 23.51
C PRO A 42 -2.66 22.64 22.46
N ASP A 43 -1.87 23.62 22.87
CA ASP A 43 -1.10 24.49 21.95
C ASP A 43 0.17 23.83 21.41
N LYS A 44 0.59 22.69 21.98
CA LYS A 44 1.81 21.99 21.54
C LYS A 44 1.47 21.04 20.40
N ALA A 45 2.05 21.28 19.22
CA ALA A 45 1.93 20.38 18.08
C ALA A 45 2.32 18.95 18.44
N VAL A 46 1.47 17.99 18.08
CA VAL A 46 1.68 16.57 18.33
C VAL A 46 2.73 16.05 17.35
N PRO A 47 3.84 15.45 17.81
CA PRO A 47 4.80 14.83 16.91
C PRO A 47 4.20 13.54 16.38
N ILE A 48 3.60 13.60 15.19
CA ILE A 48 3.22 12.40 14.43
C ILE A 48 4.53 11.86 13.84
N PRO A 49 4.96 10.63 14.20
CA PRO A 49 6.16 10.06 13.63
C PRO A 49 6.01 9.96 12.11
N GLU A 50 6.90 10.61 11.38
CA GLU A 50 7.05 10.37 9.95
C GLU A 50 7.53 8.92 9.72
N LYS A 51 7.46 8.45 8.46
CA LYS A 51 7.94 7.11 8.10
C LYS A 51 9.31 6.85 8.73
N MET A 52 9.43 5.76 9.47
CA MET A 52 10.71 5.36 10.02
C MET A 52 11.69 5.15 8.86
N SER A 53 12.85 5.81 8.90
CA SER A 53 13.91 5.51 7.95
C SER A 53 14.36 4.08 8.19
N GLU A 54 14.41 3.28 7.13
CA GLU A 54 15.07 1.99 7.18
C GLU A 54 16.53 2.20 7.60
N TRP A 55 17.05 1.31 8.43
CA TRP A 55 18.45 1.37 8.83
C TRP A 55 19.31 1.13 7.58
N ALA A 56 20.22 2.06 7.30
CA ALA A 56 21.16 1.95 6.18
C ALA A 56 22.60 1.95 6.72
N PRO A 57 23.51 1.18 6.09
CA PRO A 57 24.92 1.24 6.43
C PRO A 57 25.43 2.68 6.21
N ARG A 58 26.22 3.17 7.17
CA ARG A 58 26.79 4.52 7.07
C ARG A 58 27.74 4.58 5.86
N PRO A 59 27.71 5.67 5.07
CA PRO A 59 28.65 5.82 3.98
C PRO A 59 30.08 5.81 4.53
N PRO A 60 31.03 5.17 3.83
CA PRO A 60 32.43 5.19 4.23
C PRO A 60 32.93 6.65 4.23
N PRO A 61 33.82 7.03 5.17
CA PRO A 61 34.41 8.36 5.17
C PRO A 61 35.31 8.53 3.94
N GLU A 62 35.20 9.68 3.27
CA GLU A 62 35.97 10.00 2.05
C GLU A 62 37.48 10.01 2.29
N PHE A 63 37.92 10.55 3.43
CA PHE A 63 39.34 10.64 3.78
C PHE A 63 39.59 10.08 5.16
N VAL A 64 40.49 9.10 5.23
CA VAL A 64 41.06 8.60 6.47
C VAL A 64 42.34 9.40 6.73
N ARG A 65 42.39 10.14 7.84
CA ARG A 65 43.47 11.09 8.14
C ARG A 65 44.62 10.47 8.93
N ASP A 66 44.34 9.34 9.57
CA ASP A 66 45.17 8.61 10.51
C ASP A 66 45.86 7.39 9.87
N VAL A 67 46.03 7.39 8.56
CA VAL A 67 46.75 6.33 7.83
C VAL A 67 48.24 6.39 8.16
N MET A 68 48.73 5.36 8.84
CA MET A 68 50.16 5.16 9.08
C MET A 68 50.84 4.61 7.81
N GLY A 69 52.14 4.86 7.64
CA GLY A 69 52.88 4.48 6.42
C GLY A 69 52.84 2.97 6.13
N SER A 70 52.85 2.60 4.84
CA SER A 70 52.64 1.21 4.39
C SER A 70 53.68 0.20 4.87
N SER A 71 54.88 0.65 5.25
CA SER A 71 55.95 -0.19 5.80
C SER A 71 56.02 -0.15 7.34
N ALA A 72 55.13 0.59 8.00
CA ALA A 72 55.10 0.63 9.46
C ALA A 72 54.59 -0.70 10.04
N GLY A 73 55.13 -1.10 11.19
CA GLY A 73 54.71 -2.32 11.89
C GLY A 73 53.31 -2.22 12.49
N ALA A 74 52.79 -3.34 12.98
CA ALA A 74 51.47 -3.38 13.63
C ALA A 74 51.48 -2.59 14.96
N GLY A 75 50.72 -1.50 15.01
CA GLY A 75 50.51 -0.73 16.23
C GLY A 75 49.51 -1.39 17.19
N SER A 76 49.50 -0.97 18.46
CA SER A 76 48.58 -1.50 19.48
C SER A 76 47.09 -1.25 19.18
N GLY A 77 46.78 -0.22 18.39
CA GLY A 77 45.43 0.13 17.96
C GLY A 77 44.91 -0.62 16.72
N GLU A 78 45.80 -1.24 15.94
CA GLU A 78 45.46 -1.81 14.63
C GLU A 78 44.42 -2.92 14.73
N PHE A 79 44.48 -3.72 15.80
CA PHE A 79 43.48 -4.76 16.07
C PHE A 79 42.06 -4.18 16.23
N HIS A 80 41.93 -3.04 16.91
CA HIS A 80 40.62 -2.41 17.10
C HIS A 80 40.11 -1.74 15.83
N VAL A 81 41.00 -1.19 15.01
CA VAL A 81 40.67 -0.66 13.68
C VAL A 81 40.08 -1.78 12.83
N TYR A 82 40.77 -2.93 12.71
CA TYR A 82 40.26 -4.09 11.98
C TYR A 82 38.93 -4.60 12.53
N ARG A 83 38.79 -4.72 13.87
CA ARG A 83 37.54 -5.16 14.51
C ARG A 83 36.34 -4.27 14.14
N HIS A 84 36.53 -2.95 14.14
CA HIS A 84 35.48 -2.00 13.76
C HIS A 84 35.18 -2.03 12.27
N LEU A 85 36.22 -2.13 11.43
CA LEU A 85 36.09 -2.24 9.98
C LEU A 85 35.34 -3.52 9.58
N ARG A 86 35.74 -4.67 10.13
CA ARG A 86 35.09 -5.96 9.87
C ARG A 86 33.62 -5.96 10.28
N ARG A 87 33.29 -5.42 11.46
CA ARG A 87 31.90 -5.30 11.90
C ARG A 87 31.09 -4.41 10.96
N ARG A 88 31.64 -3.26 10.56
CA ARG A 88 30.98 -2.35 9.62
C ARG A 88 30.74 -3.03 8.27
N GLU A 89 31.72 -3.78 7.79
CA GLU A 89 31.64 -4.46 6.50
C GLU A 89 30.64 -5.62 6.49
N TYR A 90 30.60 -6.43 7.56
CA TYR A 90 29.58 -7.47 7.69
C TYR A 90 28.17 -6.88 7.76
N GLN A 91 27.98 -5.82 8.55
CA GLN A 91 26.69 -5.12 8.59
C GLN A 91 26.29 -4.55 7.22
N ARG A 92 27.26 -4.09 6.42
CA ARG A 92 27.01 -3.62 5.06
C ARG A 92 26.63 -4.78 4.13
N GLN A 93 27.35 -5.90 4.21
CA GLN A 93 27.09 -7.08 3.39
C GLN A 93 25.72 -7.70 3.70
N ASP A 94 25.43 -7.94 4.98
CA ASP A 94 24.14 -8.47 5.45
C ASP A 94 22.98 -7.57 5.00
N TYR A 95 23.15 -6.25 5.02
CA TYR A 95 22.15 -5.31 4.51
C TYR A 95 21.92 -5.43 3.00
N MET A 96 23.00 -5.52 2.22
CA MET A 96 22.89 -5.66 0.77
C MET A 96 22.18 -6.97 0.40
N ASP A 97 22.53 -8.06 1.09
CA ASP A 97 21.93 -9.38 0.85
C ASP A 97 20.45 -9.38 1.26
N ALA A 98 20.10 -8.86 2.44
CA ALA A 98 18.72 -8.75 2.89
C ALA A 98 17.86 -7.86 1.98
N MET A 99 18.40 -6.73 1.50
CA MET A 99 17.69 -5.85 0.57
C MET A 99 17.49 -6.50 -0.80
N ALA A 100 18.49 -7.22 -1.30
CA ALA A 100 18.38 -7.95 -2.56
C ALA A 100 17.33 -9.06 -2.46
N GLU A 101 17.28 -9.80 -1.35
CA GLU A 101 16.26 -10.82 -1.11
C GLU A 101 14.85 -10.21 -1.01
N LYS A 102 14.68 -9.16 -0.22
CA LYS A 102 13.40 -8.43 -0.09
C LYS A 102 12.90 -7.97 -1.46
N GLN A 103 13.76 -7.33 -2.26
CA GLN A 103 13.39 -6.85 -3.59
C GLN A 103 13.00 -7.98 -4.55
N LYS A 104 13.70 -9.12 -4.50
CA LYS A 104 13.33 -10.30 -5.31
C LYS A 104 11.95 -10.82 -4.93
N LEU A 105 11.70 -11.00 -3.63
CA LEU A 105 10.42 -11.51 -3.12
C LEU A 105 9.27 -10.54 -3.44
N ASP A 106 9.47 -9.24 -3.27
CA ASP A 106 8.48 -8.22 -3.59
C ASP A 106 8.15 -8.20 -5.09
N ALA A 107 9.17 -8.31 -5.95
CA ALA A 107 8.97 -8.37 -7.39
C ALA A 107 8.23 -9.64 -7.84
N GLU A 108 8.55 -10.79 -7.24
CA GLU A 108 7.83 -12.05 -7.49
C GLU A 108 6.38 -11.98 -7.02
N PHE A 109 6.15 -11.38 -5.84
CA PHE A 109 4.82 -11.18 -5.30
C PHE A 109 3.97 -10.28 -6.18
N GLN A 110 4.52 -9.14 -6.64
CA GLN A 110 3.83 -8.24 -7.57
C GLN A 110 3.48 -8.94 -8.88
N LYS A 111 4.43 -9.65 -9.49
CA LYS A 111 4.18 -10.46 -10.70
C LYS A 111 3.08 -11.50 -10.48
N ARG A 112 3.03 -12.14 -9.30
CA ARG A 112 1.99 -13.11 -8.97
C ARG A 112 0.62 -12.44 -8.84
N LEU A 113 0.53 -11.28 -8.20
CA LEU A 113 -0.70 -10.50 -8.10
C LEU A 113 -1.22 -10.07 -9.47
N GLU A 114 -0.35 -9.57 -10.34
CA GLU A 114 -0.72 -9.16 -11.70
C GLU A 114 -1.26 -10.33 -12.52
N ARG A 115 -0.57 -11.47 -12.51
CA ARG A 115 -1.04 -12.70 -13.18
C ARG A 115 -2.41 -13.13 -12.68
N ASN A 116 -2.64 -13.08 -11.37
CA ASN A 116 -3.93 -13.42 -10.79
C ASN A 116 -5.04 -12.45 -11.21
N LYS A 117 -4.74 -11.15 -11.28
CA LYS A 117 -5.68 -10.13 -11.77
C LYS A 117 -6.05 -10.38 -13.24
N ILE A 118 -5.05 -10.58 -14.10
CA ILE A 118 -5.26 -10.87 -15.53
C ILE A 118 -6.08 -12.15 -15.70
N ALA A 119 -5.74 -13.23 -14.99
CA ALA A 119 -6.49 -14.48 -15.07
C ALA A 119 -7.96 -14.30 -14.61
N ALA A 120 -8.20 -13.55 -13.53
CA ALA A 120 -9.55 -13.25 -13.07
C ALA A 120 -10.34 -12.39 -14.07
N GLU A 121 -9.69 -11.40 -14.69
CA GLU A 121 -10.27 -10.55 -15.72
C GLU A 121 -10.59 -11.33 -17.00
N GLU A 122 -9.71 -12.22 -17.45
CA GLU A 122 -9.95 -13.08 -18.61
C GLU A 122 -11.16 -13.99 -18.40
N GLN A 123 -11.26 -14.64 -17.23
CA GLN A 123 -12.39 -15.50 -16.89
C GLN A 123 -13.68 -14.69 -16.80
N THR A 124 -13.61 -13.50 -16.21
CA THR A 124 -14.76 -12.58 -16.10
C THR A 124 -15.18 -12.07 -17.48
N ALA A 125 -14.25 -11.72 -18.35
CA ALA A 125 -14.50 -11.26 -19.71
C ALA A 125 -15.10 -12.35 -20.59
N LYS A 126 -14.61 -13.59 -20.51
CA LYS A 126 -15.20 -14.76 -21.19
C LYS A 126 -16.65 -14.97 -20.75
N ARG A 127 -16.92 -14.94 -19.44
CA ARG A 127 -18.28 -15.06 -18.89
C ARG A 127 -19.18 -13.87 -19.28
N ARG A 128 -18.65 -12.65 -19.29
CA ARG A 128 -19.35 -11.44 -19.71
C ARG A 128 -19.75 -11.51 -21.19
N LYS A 129 -18.81 -11.85 -22.09
CA LYS A 129 -19.09 -12.04 -23.53
C LYS A 129 -20.19 -13.08 -23.77
N LYS A 130 -20.16 -14.21 -23.05
CA LYS A 130 -21.22 -15.22 -23.14
C LYS A 130 -22.58 -14.65 -22.71
N ARG A 131 -22.64 -13.88 -21.61
CA ARG A 131 -23.88 -13.24 -21.14
C ARG A 131 -24.39 -12.19 -22.13
N GLU A 132 -23.52 -11.33 -22.65
CA GLU A 132 -23.90 -10.31 -23.64
C GLU A 132 -24.43 -10.96 -24.92
N LEU A 133 -23.79 -12.03 -25.40
CA LEU A 133 -24.31 -12.78 -26.54
C LEU A 133 -25.70 -13.36 -26.25
N SER A 134 -25.90 -13.99 -25.08
CA SER A 134 -27.23 -14.50 -24.68
C SER A 134 -28.27 -13.38 -24.53
N ARG A 135 -27.88 -12.20 -24.03
CA ARG A 135 -28.78 -11.03 -23.94
C ARG A 135 -29.14 -10.51 -25.32
N PHE A 136 -28.16 -10.38 -26.21
CA PHE A 136 -28.37 -9.96 -27.60
C PHE A 136 -29.28 -10.94 -28.34
N SER A 137 -29.02 -12.25 -28.23
CA SER A 137 -29.90 -13.28 -28.83
C SER A 137 -31.33 -13.20 -28.29
N ARG A 138 -31.52 -13.02 -26.97
CA ARG A 138 -32.87 -12.83 -26.39
C ARG A 138 -33.55 -11.56 -26.90
N GLN A 139 -32.85 -10.43 -26.93
CA GLN A 139 -33.38 -9.18 -27.46
C GLN A 139 -33.76 -9.33 -28.94
N PHE A 140 -32.93 -9.99 -29.73
CA PHE A 140 -33.20 -10.25 -31.14
C PHE A 140 -34.46 -11.11 -31.32
N LEU A 141 -34.63 -12.17 -30.52
CA LEU A 141 -35.85 -12.97 -30.53
C LEU A 141 -37.09 -12.16 -30.15
N ASN A 142 -37.02 -11.31 -29.13
CA ASN A 142 -38.13 -10.43 -28.75
C ASN A 142 -38.50 -9.45 -29.88
N ILE A 143 -37.51 -8.90 -30.59
CA ILE A 143 -37.75 -8.00 -31.75
C ILE A 143 -38.40 -8.76 -32.90
N LEU A 144 -37.99 -10.01 -33.15
CA LEU A 144 -38.62 -10.84 -34.17
C LEU A 144 -40.08 -11.15 -33.81
N ASP A 145 -40.35 -11.45 -32.54
CA ASP A 145 -41.71 -11.72 -32.04
C ASP A 145 -42.59 -10.46 -32.13
N GLU A 146 -42.08 -9.29 -31.73
CA GLU A 146 -42.76 -8.00 -31.89
C GLU A 146 -43.04 -7.63 -33.36
N LYS A 147 -42.15 -7.96 -34.30
CA LYS A 147 -42.34 -7.68 -35.73
C LYS A 147 -43.19 -8.73 -36.45
N ALA A 148 -43.20 -9.98 -35.98
CA ALA A 148 -44.05 -11.04 -36.50
C ALA A 148 -45.52 -10.86 -36.05
N SER A 149 -45.73 -10.35 -34.83
CA SER A 149 -47.06 -10.09 -34.25
C SER A 149 -47.99 -9.19 -35.13
N PRO A 150 -47.57 -8.03 -35.67
CA PRO A 150 -48.45 -7.20 -36.50
C PRO A 150 -48.74 -7.81 -37.88
N VAL A 151 -47.89 -8.69 -38.40
CA VAL A 151 -48.14 -9.38 -39.68
C VAL A 151 -49.11 -10.55 -39.49
N PHE A 152 -48.97 -11.30 -38.39
CA PHE A 152 -49.86 -12.42 -38.06
C PHE A 152 -51.26 -11.93 -37.63
N LEU A 153 -51.34 -10.83 -36.88
CA LEU A 153 -52.63 -10.20 -36.54
C LEU A 153 -53.32 -9.54 -37.73
N ARG A 154 -52.57 -9.12 -38.78
CA ARG A 154 -53.16 -8.55 -40.00
C ARG A 154 -53.69 -9.62 -40.95
N LEU A 155 -53.11 -10.82 -40.96
CA LEU A 155 -53.58 -11.98 -41.75
C LEU A 155 -54.84 -12.64 -41.18
N LEU A 156 -55.12 -12.49 -39.88
CA LEU A 156 -56.35 -12.95 -39.24
C LEU A 156 -57.54 -11.97 -39.36
N SER A 157 -57.37 -10.83 -40.05
CA SER A 157 -58.42 -9.81 -40.24
C SER A 157 -59.02 -9.74 -41.65
N LEU A 158 -58.75 -10.73 -42.52
CA LEU A 158 -59.35 -10.79 -43.86
C LEU A 158 -60.85 -11.13 -43.78
N PRO A 159 -61.76 -10.27 -44.26
CA PRO A 159 -63.19 -10.58 -44.32
C PRO A 159 -63.44 -11.68 -45.35
N GLN A 160 -64.07 -12.78 -44.93
CA GLN A 160 -64.61 -13.80 -45.81
C GLN A 160 -65.95 -13.26 -46.38
N ASP A 161 -65.92 -12.63 -47.55
CA ASP A 161 -67.13 -12.27 -48.28
C ASP A 161 -67.76 -13.54 -48.89
N SER A 162 -68.81 -14.03 -48.22
CA SER A 162 -69.73 -15.03 -48.72
C SER A 162 -70.56 -14.47 -49.89
N ARG A 163 -70.12 -14.71 -51.13
CA ARG A 163 -70.99 -14.55 -52.30
C ARG A 163 -71.79 -15.82 -52.54
N GLY A 164 -73.11 -15.65 -52.43
CA GLY A 164 -74.13 -16.66 -52.57
C GLY A 164 -74.14 -17.33 -53.93
N PHE A 165 -74.54 -18.59 -53.88
CA PHE A 165 -74.78 -19.50 -54.97
C PHE A 165 -76.24 -19.30 -55.39
N ASP A 166 -76.48 -18.51 -56.45
CA ASP A 166 -77.80 -18.40 -57.06
C ASP A 166 -77.90 -19.41 -58.21
N LEU A 167 -78.69 -20.46 -57.97
CA LEU A 167 -79.31 -21.32 -58.97
C LEU A 167 -80.53 -20.58 -59.52
N ASP A 168 -80.62 -20.38 -60.84
CA ASP A 168 -81.86 -20.62 -61.59
C ASP A 168 -81.69 -20.47 -63.11
N SER A 169 -82.30 -21.44 -63.81
CA SER A 169 -82.75 -21.55 -65.22
C SER A 169 -81.75 -21.46 -66.38
#